data_AF-A0A5C6E1I1-F1
#
_entry.id   AF-A0A5C6E1I1-F1
#
_cell.length_a   1.000
_cell.length_b   1.000
_cell.length_c   1.000
_cell.angle_alpha   90.00
_cell.angle_beta   90.00
_cell.angle_gamma   90.00
#
_symmetry.space_group_name_H-M   'P 1'
#
loop_
_entity.id
_entity.type
_entity.pdbx_description
1 polymer ?
#
loop_
_entity_poly.entity_id
_entity_poly.type
_entity_poly.pdbx_seq_one_letter_code
_entity_poly.pdbx_strand_id
1 'polypeptide(L)'
;MKRNQLNLRLPKPTARTGAMLVLIVILLVAFMIAVAFSVDVAQMHLARTELRSATDAASKAAALELSMTQDQSKAIARGQEVGALNLVNGNPLLMAPDEFDFGHSEESADGRFEFVSGSLPLNSVRVTGNRTAGSRSGAVPLFFGNIWGINTFEPSVTATATYIERDVVLVVDRSGSMAGSKIAALRSAIDIFVTTLNDTSVDEQVGLASYNDRATEDVQLTPDLTQISSAMSVMPVGGWTSISRGMDAGQAIMNNSRDSKFVERTMIVMTDGQHNRGPEPRTSALRIANEGVTIHTITFGSGADITRMREVATIGGGKHYHAASGEELERIYREIALTLSTMMTQ
;
A
#
# COMPACT_ATOMS: atom_id res chain seq x y z
N MET A 1 42.16 -6.02 109.18
CA MET A 1 42.22 -5.02 108.09
C MET A 1 41.32 -5.50 106.95
N LYS A 2 40.18 -4.85 106.73
CA LYS A 2 39.28 -5.09 105.57
C LYS A 2 39.71 -4.18 104.42
N ARG A 3 39.88 -4.70 103.21
CA ARG A 3 40.08 -3.90 101.98
C ARG A 3 39.01 -4.23 100.94
N ASN A 4 38.51 -3.15 100.33
CA ASN A 4 37.37 -3.01 99.44
C ASN A 4 37.39 -3.92 98.19
N GLN A 5 36.24 -4.54 97.91
CA GLN A 5 35.88 -5.06 96.59
C GLN A 5 35.19 -3.93 95.79
N LEU A 6 35.82 -3.47 94.71
CA LEU A 6 35.19 -2.54 93.75
C LEU A 6 34.21 -3.33 92.87
N ASN A 7 32.92 -3.01 92.98
CA ASN A 7 31.89 -3.51 92.05
C ASN A 7 31.92 -2.72 90.74
N LEU A 8 32.56 -3.29 89.71
CA LEU A 8 32.48 -2.79 88.34
C LEU A 8 31.15 -3.24 87.70
N ARG A 9 30.16 -2.34 87.59
CA ARG A 9 28.91 -2.60 86.85
C ARG A 9 29.16 -2.44 85.35
N LEU A 10 29.18 -3.54 84.61
CA LEU A 10 29.15 -3.53 83.15
C LEU A 10 27.76 -3.06 82.65
N PRO A 11 27.68 -2.23 81.59
CA PRO A 11 26.41 -1.77 81.05
C PRO A 11 25.65 -2.93 80.39
N LYS A 12 24.35 -3.07 80.71
CA LYS A 12 23.46 -4.04 80.06
C LYS A 12 23.33 -3.70 78.57
N PRO A 13 23.57 -4.64 77.64
CA PRO A 13 23.32 -4.42 76.23
C PRO A 13 21.81 -4.33 76.01
N THR A 14 21.33 -3.21 75.48
CA THR A 14 19.94 -3.09 75.03
C THR A 14 19.75 -3.91 73.76
N ALA A 15 19.07 -5.05 73.88
CA ALA A 15 18.70 -5.89 72.73
C ALA A 15 17.66 -5.17 71.85
N ARG A 16 18.13 -4.47 70.82
CA ARG A 16 17.29 -3.94 69.72
C ARG A 16 17.31 -4.95 68.56
N THR A 17 16.62 -6.08 68.69
CA THR A 17 16.75 -7.18 67.70
C THR A 17 15.44 -7.76 67.16
N GLY A 18 14.26 -7.25 67.54
CA GLY A 18 12.97 -7.72 66.98
C GLY A 18 12.43 -6.86 65.83
N ALA A 19 12.43 -5.53 66.00
CA ALA A 19 11.74 -4.61 65.08
C ALA A 19 12.36 -4.57 63.68
N MET A 20 13.69 -4.70 63.56
CA MET A 20 14.36 -4.75 62.25
C MET A 20 13.98 -6.00 61.45
N LEU A 21 13.80 -7.14 62.11
CA LEU A 21 13.44 -8.39 61.42
C LEU A 21 12.02 -8.30 60.84
N VAL A 22 11.07 -7.73 61.59
CA VAL A 22 9.71 -7.45 61.12
C VAL A 22 9.73 -6.49 59.93
N LEU A 23 10.51 -5.41 60.00
CA LEU A 23 10.64 -4.45 58.91
C LEU A 23 11.23 -5.08 57.64
N ILE A 24 12.26 -5.92 57.78
CA ILE A 24 12.88 -6.63 56.66
C ILE A 24 11.88 -7.57 55.99
N VAL A 25 11.08 -8.31 56.76
CA VAL A 25 10.05 -9.20 56.20
C VAL A 25 9.00 -8.40 55.40
N ILE A 26 8.53 -7.28 55.94
CA ILE A 26 7.56 -6.41 55.24
C ILE A 26 8.17 -5.85 53.94
N LEU A 27 9.41 -5.35 54.00
CA LEU A 27 10.12 -4.83 52.82
C LEU A 27 10.36 -5.93 51.77
N LEU A 28 10.69 -7.14 52.18
CA LEU A 28 10.92 -8.26 51.28
C LEU A 28 9.62 -8.68 50.58
N VAL A 29 8.49 -8.70 51.29
CA VAL A 29 7.17 -8.93 50.68
C VAL A 29 6.83 -7.80 49.70
N ALA A 30 7.01 -6.54 50.08
CA ALA A 30 6.78 -5.41 49.18
C ALA A 30 7.67 -5.46 47.93
N PHE A 31 8.93 -5.87 48.08
CA PHE A 31 9.86 -6.06 46.97
C PHE A 31 9.43 -7.20 46.05
N MET A 32 9.02 -8.36 46.59
CA MET A 32 8.50 -9.47 45.78
C MET A 32 7.25 -9.06 44.99
N ILE A 33 6.36 -8.27 45.60
CA ILE A 33 5.19 -7.72 44.91
C ILE A 33 5.60 -6.83 43.74
N ALA A 34 6.58 -5.93 43.95
CA ALA A 34 7.08 -5.06 42.90
C ALA A 34 7.73 -5.83 41.74
N VAL A 35 8.48 -6.90 42.05
CA VAL A 35 9.09 -7.78 41.03
C VAL A 35 8.01 -8.54 40.27
N ALA A 36 7.03 -9.13 40.95
CA ALA A 36 5.92 -9.84 40.34
C ALA A 36 5.15 -8.95 39.35
N PHE A 37 4.81 -7.73 39.78
CA PHE A 37 4.17 -6.74 38.93
C PHE A 37 5.04 -6.36 37.71
N SER A 38 6.34 -6.17 37.92
CA SER A 38 7.28 -5.83 36.84
C SER A 38 7.38 -6.93 35.78
N VAL A 39 7.37 -8.21 36.20
CA VAL A 39 7.38 -9.37 35.29
C VAL A 39 6.10 -9.42 34.46
N ASP A 40 4.93 -9.25 35.08
CA ASP A 40 3.65 -9.24 34.36
C ASP A 40 3.59 -8.09 33.35
N VAL A 41 4.01 -6.88 33.73
CA VAL A 41 4.07 -5.72 32.81
C VAL A 41 5.02 -5.98 31.64
N ALA A 42 6.21 -6.54 31.91
CA ALA A 42 7.16 -6.89 30.86
C ALA A 42 6.56 -7.91 29.88
N GLN A 43 5.86 -8.94 30.40
CA GLN A 43 5.19 -9.94 29.59
C GLN A 43 4.06 -9.33 28.74
N MET A 44 3.26 -8.41 29.29
CA MET A 44 2.22 -7.70 28.54
C MET A 44 2.81 -6.90 27.36
N HIS A 45 3.92 -6.19 27.58
CA HIS A 45 4.59 -5.43 26.53
C HIS A 45 5.22 -6.32 25.46
N LEU A 46 5.85 -7.43 25.87
CA LEU A 46 6.40 -8.42 24.94
C LEU A 46 5.28 -9.01 24.08
N ALA A 47 4.21 -9.52 24.70
CA ALA A 47 3.08 -10.13 24.00
C ALA A 47 2.40 -9.14 23.04
N ARG A 48 2.27 -7.85 23.41
CA ARG A 48 1.74 -6.82 22.51
C ARG A 48 2.65 -6.58 21.30
N THR A 49 3.96 -6.57 21.50
CA THR A 49 4.95 -6.35 20.43
C THR A 49 4.98 -7.54 19.47
N GLU A 50 5.02 -8.76 20.01
CA GLU A 50 4.96 -10.00 19.23
C GLU A 50 3.63 -10.10 18.46
N LEU A 51 2.51 -9.78 19.10
CA LEU A 51 1.20 -9.76 18.44
C LEU A 51 1.17 -8.78 17.27
N ARG A 52 1.72 -7.58 17.46
CA ARG A 52 1.81 -6.58 16.40
C ARG A 52 2.64 -7.10 15.22
N SER A 53 3.85 -7.61 15.50
CA SER A 53 4.72 -8.16 14.45
C SER A 53 4.07 -9.33 13.70
N ALA A 54 3.37 -10.22 14.39
CA ALA A 54 2.67 -11.36 13.79
C ALA A 54 1.48 -10.91 12.93
N THR A 55 0.74 -9.91 13.39
CA THR A 55 -0.41 -9.34 12.67
C THR A 55 0.06 -8.58 11.42
N ASP A 56 1.14 -7.81 11.51
CA ASP A 56 1.76 -7.11 10.38
C ASP A 56 2.27 -8.10 9.32
N ALA A 57 2.89 -9.20 9.74
CA ALA A 57 3.34 -10.25 8.82
C ALA A 57 2.16 -10.95 8.11
N ALA A 58 1.10 -11.26 8.85
CA ALA A 58 -0.11 -11.88 8.30
C ALA A 58 -0.85 -10.96 7.32
N SER A 59 -1.02 -9.68 7.64
CA SER A 59 -1.66 -8.71 6.74
C SER A 59 -0.87 -8.54 5.45
N LYS A 60 0.46 -8.40 5.55
CA LYS A 60 1.33 -8.29 4.38
C LYS A 60 1.27 -9.54 3.49
N ALA A 61 1.29 -10.73 4.09
CA ALA A 61 1.20 -11.98 3.34
C ALA A 61 -0.16 -12.14 2.63
N ALA A 62 -1.26 -11.80 3.31
CA ALA A 62 -2.59 -11.84 2.73
C ALA A 62 -2.74 -10.82 1.59
N ALA A 63 -2.24 -9.59 1.77
CA ALA A 63 -2.25 -8.55 0.73
C ALA A 63 -1.47 -8.99 -0.53
N LEU A 64 -0.27 -9.54 -0.36
CA LEU A 64 0.52 -10.04 -1.49
C LEU A 64 -0.17 -11.19 -2.24
N GLU A 65 -0.75 -12.14 -1.52
CA GLU A 65 -1.48 -13.25 -2.14
C GLU A 65 -2.76 -12.77 -2.86
N LEU A 66 -3.44 -11.76 -2.32
CA LEU A 66 -4.60 -11.15 -2.95
C LEU A 66 -4.23 -10.45 -4.26
N SER A 67 -3.09 -9.75 -4.27
CA SER A 67 -2.50 -9.16 -5.48
C SER A 67 -2.28 -10.24 -6.55
N MET A 68 -1.52 -11.28 -6.22
CA MET A 68 -1.11 -12.31 -7.18
C MET A 68 -2.27 -13.17 -7.70
N THR A 69 -3.24 -13.48 -6.84
CA THR A 69 -4.26 -14.50 -7.14
C THR A 69 -5.66 -13.94 -7.34
N GLN A 70 -5.90 -12.70 -6.93
CA GLN A 70 -7.22 -12.04 -6.98
C GLN A 70 -8.33 -12.86 -6.28
N ASP A 71 -7.94 -13.65 -5.27
CA ASP A 71 -8.82 -14.57 -4.54
C ASP A 71 -8.70 -14.35 -3.02
N GLN A 72 -9.76 -13.81 -2.42
CA GLN A 72 -9.84 -13.56 -0.98
C GLN A 72 -9.64 -14.82 -0.13
N SER A 73 -10.09 -15.98 -0.61
CA SER A 73 -9.98 -17.23 0.15
C SER A 73 -8.53 -17.69 0.25
N LYS A 74 -7.76 -17.53 -0.83
CA LYS A 74 -6.32 -17.82 -0.84
C LYS A 74 -5.56 -16.80 0.01
N ALA A 75 -5.93 -15.53 -0.08
CA ALA A 75 -5.35 -14.49 0.76
C ALA A 75 -5.54 -14.75 2.26
N ILE A 76 -6.75 -15.13 2.69
CA ILE A 76 -7.03 -15.53 4.08
C ILE A 76 -6.16 -16.73 4.47
N ALA A 77 -6.11 -17.77 3.64
CA ALA A 77 -5.34 -18.98 3.94
C ALA A 77 -3.84 -18.66 4.11
N ARG A 78 -3.28 -17.81 3.23
CA ARG A 78 -1.88 -17.39 3.29
C ARG A 78 -1.59 -16.53 4.52
N GLY A 79 -2.49 -15.60 4.85
CA GLY A 79 -2.39 -14.79 6.07
C GLY A 79 -2.44 -15.64 7.34
N GLN A 80 -3.33 -16.63 7.39
CA GLN A 80 -3.42 -17.59 8.50
C GLN A 80 -2.15 -18.44 8.65
N GLU A 81 -1.59 -18.91 7.54
CA GLU A 81 -0.34 -19.66 7.54
C GLU A 81 0.81 -18.83 8.13
N VAL A 82 0.98 -17.59 7.65
CA VAL A 82 2.04 -16.70 8.15
C VAL A 82 1.79 -16.27 9.60
N GLY A 83 0.54 -16.04 9.99
CA GLY A 83 0.17 -15.80 11.39
C GLY A 83 0.59 -16.97 12.29
N ALA A 84 0.31 -18.20 11.88
CA ALA A 84 0.66 -19.41 12.64
C ALA A 84 2.17 -19.67 12.73
N LEU A 85 2.96 -19.18 11.78
CA LEU A 85 4.43 -19.24 11.84
C LEU A 85 5.03 -18.28 12.88
N ASN A 86 4.28 -17.26 13.28
CA ASN A 86 4.71 -16.29 14.28
C ASN A 86 4.18 -16.67 15.67
N LEU A 87 5.07 -16.58 16.66
CA LEU A 87 4.73 -16.88 18.05
C LEU A 87 4.38 -15.60 18.79
N VAL A 88 3.34 -15.68 19.62
CA VAL A 88 2.96 -14.65 20.58
C VAL A 88 2.89 -15.30 21.94
N ASN A 89 3.72 -14.86 22.87
CA ASN A 89 3.90 -15.49 24.19
C ASN A 89 4.08 -17.01 24.07
N GLY A 90 4.97 -17.43 23.16
CA GLY A 90 5.34 -18.83 22.92
C GLY A 90 4.32 -19.70 22.17
N ASN A 91 3.17 -19.16 21.76
CA ASN A 91 2.13 -19.91 21.05
C ASN A 91 1.88 -19.34 19.64
N PRO A 92 1.57 -20.18 18.64
CA PRO A 92 1.15 -19.72 17.31
C PRO A 92 -0.03 -18.75 17.36
N LEU A 93 -0.02 -17.73 16.49
CA LEU A 93 -1.17 -16.87 16.28
C LEU A 93 -2.14 -17.49 15.28
N LEU A 94 -3.15 -18.17 15.81
CA LEU A 94 -4.23 -18.78 15.06
C LEU A 94 -5.32 -17.74 14.81
N MET A 95 -5.57 -17.45 13.54
CA MET A 95 -6.56 -16.47 13.13
C MET A 95 -7.82 -17.14 12.58
N ALA A 96 -8.95 -16.47 12.70
CA ALA A 96 -10.21 -16.86 12.07
C ALA A 96 -10.42 -16.11 10.74
N PRO A 97 -11.20 -16.65 9.79
CA PRO A 97 -11.41 -15.98 8.49
C PRO A 97 -12.05 -14.59 8.61
N ASP A 98 -12.89 -14.36 9.61
CA ASP A 98 -13.57 -13.10 9.91
C ASP A 98 -12.66 -12.03 10.53
N GLU A 99 -11.42 -12.39 10.88
CA GLU A 99 -10.40 -11.44 11.31
C GLU A 99 -9.68 -10.76 10.13
N PHE A 100 -9.99 -11.16 8.90
CA PHE A 100 -9.50 -10.57 7.65
C PHE A 100 -10.61 -9.74 7.00
N ASP A 101 -10.36 -8.44 6.89
CA ASP A 101 -11.25 -7.47 6.29
C ASP A 101 -10.61 -6.91 5.02
N PHE A 102 -11.33 -7.00 3.90
CA PHE A 102 -10.87 -6.59 2.58
C PHE A 102 -11.53 -5.28 2.19
N GLY A 103 -10.75 -4.34 1.67
CA GLY A 103 -11.29 -3.03 1.34
C GLY A 103 -10.38 -2.19 0.48
N HIS A 104 -10.69 -0.90 0.48
CA HIS A 104 -9.92 0.13 -0.19
C HIS A 104 -9.25 1.03 0.84
N SER A 105 -7.95 1.26 0.69
CA SER A 105 -7.23 2.29 1.42
C SER A 105 -6.92 3.45 0.47
N GLU A 106 -7.39 4.65 0.81
CA GLU A 106 -7.04 5.89 0.11
C GLU A 106 -6.24 6.80 1.04
N GLU A 107 -5.30 7.57 0.48
CA GLU A 107 -4.54 8.56 1.23
C GLU A 107 -5.38 9.82 1.47
N SER A 108 -5.64 10.13 2.73
CA SER A 108 -6.27 11.38 3.13
C SER A 108 -5.30 12.55 2.99
N ALA A 109 -5.80 13.78 2.89
CA ALA A 109 -5.00 15.00 2.69
C ALA A 109 -3.91 15.24 3.76
N ASP A 110 -4.03 14.59 4.92
CA ASP A 110 -3.06 14.64 6.02
C ASP A 110 -1.94 13.57 5.91
N GLY A 111 -1.87 12.82 4.81
CA GLY A 111 -0.89 11.75 4.57
C GLY A 111 -1.17 10.46 5.36
N ARG A 112 -2.40 10.28 5.85
CA ARG A 112 -2.85 9.06 6.53
C ARG A 112 -3.71 8.23 5.61
N PHE A 113 -3.47 6.92 5.55
CA PHE A 113 -4.34 5.98 4.84
C PHE A 113 -5.61 5.71 5.65
N GLU A 114 -6.76 5.94 5.03
CA GLU A 114 -8.06 5.60 5.58
C GLU A 114 -8.57 4.32 4.91
N PHE A 115 -8.70 3.26 5.71
CA PHE A 115 -9.23 1.98 5.23
C PHE A 115 -10.76 2.00 5.27
N VAL A 116 -11.38 1.73 4.12
CA VAL A 116 -12.81 1.57 3.93
C VAL A 116 -13.12 0.12 3.57
N SER A 117 -13.77 -0.59 4.50
CA SER A 117 -14.16 -2.00 4.33
C SER A 117 -15.13 -2.17 3.16
N GLY A 118 -14.91 -3.20 2.33
CA GLY A 118 -15.79 -3.59 1.23
C GLY A 118 -15.83 -2.62 0.04
N SER A 119 -15.04 -1.55 0.06
CA SER A 119 -14.93 -0.63 -1.07
C SER A 119 -14.03 -1.22 -2.16
N LEU A 120 -14.41 -0.99 -3.43
CA LEU A 120 -13.62 -1.37 -4.61
C LEU A 120 -12.82 -0.16 -5.11
N PRO A 121 -11.62 -0.38 -5.71
CA PRO A 121 -10.93 -1.67 -5.84
C PRO A 121 -10.39 -2.15 -4.49
N LEU A 122 -10.42 -3.48 -4.30
CA LEU A 122 -9.81 -4.18 -3.18
C LEU A 122 -8.29 -4.08 -3.32
N ASN A 123 -7.72 -3.06 -2.68
CA ASN A 123 -6.29 -2.78 -2.70
C ASN A 123 -5.68 -2.98 -1.30
N SER A 124 -6.48 -3.34 -0.29
CA SER A 124 -5.97 -3.47 1.07
C SER A 124 -6.63 -4.60 1.86
N VAL A 125 -5.83 -5.16 2.76
CA VAL A 125 -6.23 -6.20 3.71
C VAL A 125 -5.93 -5.73 5.12
N ARG A 126 -6.98 -5.56 5.92
CA ARG A 126 -6.89 -5.29 7.35
C ARG A 126 -7.06 -6.59 8.12
N VAL A 127 -6.06 -6.93 8.93
CA VAL A 127 -6.05 -8.13 9.76
C VAL A 127 -6.13 -7.73 11.23
N THR A 128 -6.97 -8.42 11.99
CA THR A 128 -7.11 -8.23 13.44
C THR A 128 -6.49 -9.41 14.18
N GLY A 129 -5.31 -9.22 14.76
CA GLY A 129 -4.68 -10.22 15.62
C GLY A 129 -5.28 -10.16 17.02
N ASN A 130 -6.02 -11.20 17.41
CA ASN A 130 -6.65 -11.28 18.73
C ASN A 130 -6.00 -12.32 19.63
N ARG A 131 -5.62 -11.89 20.83
CA ARG A 131 -5.26 -12.78 21.96
C ARG A 131 -6.24 -12.55 23.10
N THR A 132 -7.52 -12.84 22.87
CA THR A 132 -8.61 -12.61 23.83
C THR A 132 -9.19 -13.95 24.27
N ALA A 133 -10.01 -13.98 25.32
CA ALA A 133 -10.62 -15.23 25.78
C ALA A 133 -11.50 -15.91 24.71
N GLY A 134 -12.05 -15.13 23.78
CA GLY A 134 -12.88 -15.62 22.67
C GLY A 134 -12.12 -15.93 21.37
N SER A 135 -10.83 -15.60 21.26
CA SER A 135 -10.06 -15.88 20.05
C SER A 135 -9.55 -17.31 20.00
N ARG A 136 -9.21 -17.80 18.80
CA ARG A 136 -8.67 -19.15 18.60
C ARG A 136 -7.34 -19.39 19.32
N SER A 137 -6.53 -18.34 19.49
CA SER A 137 -5.27 -18.39 20.24
C SER A 137 -5.44 -18.20 21.76
N GLY A 138 -6.63 -17.82 22.22
CA GLY A 138 -6.90 -17.54 23.63
C GLY A 138 -6.16 -16.32 24.19
N ALA A 139 -6.48 -15.98 25.43
CA ALA A 139 -5.84 -14.89 26.15
C ALA A 139 -4.39 -15.21 26.54
N VAL A 140 -3.59 -14.16 26.83
CA VAL A 140 -2.22 -14.32 27.31
C VAL A 140 -2.25 -14.54 28.83
N PRO A 141 -1.80 -15.70 29.35
CA PRO A 141 -1.74 -15.92 30.79
C PRO A 141 -0.63 -15.07 31.43
N LEU A 142 -0.92 -14.46 32.57
CA LEU A 142 0.05 -13.69 33.37
C LEU A 142 0.71 -14.59 34.43
N PHE A 143 2.00 -14.38 34.70
CA PHE A 143 2.73 -15.20 35.68
C PHE A 143 2.24 -15.00 37.11
N PHE A 144 1.97 -13.75 37.51
CA PHE A 144 1.55 -13.40 38.87
C PHE A 144 0.15 -12.78 38.95
N GLY A 145 -0.60 -12.84 37.85
CA GLY A 145 -1.96 -12.33 37.74
C GLY A 145 -2.94 -12.86 38.81
N ASN A 146 -2.71 -14.10 39.26
CA ASN A 146 -3.49 -14.75 40.32
C ASN A 146 -3.45 -14.00 41.67
N ILE A 147 -2.39 -13.23 41.94
CA ILE A 147 -2.27 -12.43 43.17
C ILE A 147 -3.27 -11.27 43.17
N TRP A 148 -3.63 -10.79 41.99
CA TRP A 148 -4.47 -9.61 41.78
C TRP A 148 -5.86 -9.92 41.21
N GLY A 149 -6.16 -11.20 40.95
CA GLY A 149 -7.43 -11.64 40.37
C GLY A 149 -7.58 -11.35 38.87
N ILE A 150 -6.49 -10.95 38.20
CA ILE A 150 -6.43 -10.70 36.76
C ILE A 150 -5.46 -11.72 36.18
N ASN A 151 -5.97 -12.86 35.72
CA ASN A 151 -5.12 -13.99 35.36
C ASN A 151 -4.67 -13.95 33.89
N THR A 152 -5.30 -13.08 33.10
CA THR A 152 -5.12 -12.99 31.66
C THR A 152 -5.00 -11.55 31.19
N PHE A 153 -4.21 -11.37 30.14
CA PHE A 153 -4.10 -10.15 29.37
C PHE A 153 -4.66 -10.40 27.97
N GLU A 154 -5.50 -9.49 27.50
CA GLU A 154 -6.28 -9.69 26.28
C GLU A 154 -5.98 -8.63 25.20
N PRO A 155 -4.79 -8.63 24.58
CA PRO A 155 -4.46 -7.66 23.56
C PRO A 155 -5.14 -7.99 22.22
N SER A 156 -5.57 -6.94 21.53
CA SER A 156 -6.06 -6.96 20.15
C SER A 156 -5.31 -5.87 19.38
N VAL A 157 -4.79 -6.22 18.19
CA VAL A 157 -4.02 -5.32 17.31
C VAL A 157 -4.57 -5.45 15.89
N THR A 158 -4.73 -4.32 15.22
CA THR A 158 -5.10 -4.28 13.80
C THR A 158 -3.91 -3.83 12.96
N ALA A 159 -3.62 -4.54 11.88
CA ALA A 159 -2.64 -4.17 10.87
C ALA A 159 -3.31 -4.09 9.51
N THR A 160 -3.00 -3.07 8.71
CA THR A 160 -3.51 -2.94 7.34
C THR A 160 -2.33 -2.97 6.39
N ALA A 161 -2.38 -3.85 5.40
CA ALA A 161 -1.43 -3.88 4.31
C ALA A 161 -2.15 -3.50 3.02
N THR A 162 -1.63 -2.50 2.33
CA THR A 162 -2.13 -2.05 1.03
C THR A 162 -1.16 -2.52 -0.05
N TYR A 163 -1.70 -2.99 -1.16
CA TYR A 163 -0.98 -3.24 -2.41
C TYR A 163 -1.76 -2.52 -3.51
N ILE A 164 -1.08 -1.88 -4.44
CA ILE A 164 -1.78 -1.23 -5.54
C ILE A 164 -1.29 -1.85 -6.84
N GLU A 165 -2.18 -2.55 -7.52
CA GLU A 165 -1.94 -2.98 -8.89
C GLU A 165 -2.55 -1.93 -9.82
N ARG A 166 -1.79 -1.54 -10.85
CA ARG A 166 -2.25 -0.58 -11.85
C ARG A 166 -2.02 -1.12 -13.25
N ASP A 167 -3.05 -0.99 -14.07
CA ASP A 167 -2.96 -1.26 -15.50
C ASP A 167 -3.06 0.08 -16.23
N VAL A 168 -1.98 0.45 -16.92
CA VAL A 168 -1.84 1.73 -17.61
C VAL A 168 -1.76 1.50 -19.10
N VAL A 169 -2.63 2.12 -19.88
CA VAL A 169 -2.56 2.09 -21.34
C VAL A 169 -2.16 3.46 -21.87
N LEU A 170 -1.01 3.51 -22.54
CA LEU A 170 -0.51 4.69 -23.23
C LEU A 170 -1.11 4.72 -24.63
N VAL A 171 -1.82 5.79 -24.97
CA VAL A 171 -2.40 6.01 -26.30
C VAL A 171 -1.68 7.20 -26.94
N VAL A 172 -0.83 6.92 -27.91
CA VAL A 172 0.09 7.92 -28.49
C VAL A 172 -0.26 8.31 -29.93
N ASP A 173 -0.14 9.60 -30.22
CA ASP A 173 -0.31 10.15 -31.56
C ASP A 173 0.97 9.93 -32.39
N ARG A 174 0.81 9.35 -33.58
CA ARG A 174 1.89 9.18 -34.57
C ARG A 174 1.53 9.81 -35.92
N SER A 175 0.65 10.80 -35.92
CA SER A 175 0.26 11.55 -37.12
C SER A 175 1.42 12.38 -37.69
N GLY A 176 1.28 12.87 -38.93
CA GLY A 176 2.36 13.59 -39.62
C GLY A 176 2.90 14.83 -38.88
N SER A 177 2.10 15.46 -38.01
CA SER A 177 2.53 16.60 -37.18
C SER A 177 3.60 16.24 -36.16
N MET A 178 3.68 14.97 -35.77
CA MET A 178 4.67 14.45 -34.81
C MET A 178 6.05 14.24 -35.41
N ALA A 179 6.23 14.42 -36.72
CA ALA A 179 7.51 14.16 -37.37
C ALA A 179 8.65 15.06 -36.82
N GLY A 180 9.87 14.55 -36.87
CA GLY A 180 11.06 15.30 -36.44
C GLY A 180 11.23 15.33 -34.93
N SER A 181 11.39 16.52 -34.36
CA SER A 181 11.73 16.69 -32.94
C SER A 181 10.62 16.25 -31.99
N LYS A 182 9.36 16.27 -32.42
CA LYS A 182 8.21 15.93 -31.57
C LYS A 182 8.14 14.45 -31.20
N ILE A 183 8.26 13.55 -32.17
CA ILE A 183 8.32 12.11 -31.91
C ILE A 183 9.58 11.73 -31.13
N ALA A 184 10.71 12.42 -31.36
CA ALA A 184 11.93 12.22 -30.59
C ALA A 184 11.72 12.59 -29.11
N ALA A 185 11.07 13.72 -28.84
CA ALA A 185 10.70 14.13 -27.49
C ALA A 185 9.71 13.16 -26.83
N LEU A 186 8.71 12.68 -27.57
CA LEU A 186 7.77 11.67 -27.05
C LEU A 186 8.48 10.37 -26.68
N ARG A 187 9.39 9.87 -27.52
CA ARG A 187 10.20 8.68 -27.19
C ARG A 187 11.00 8.87 -25.90
N SER A 188 11.70 9.99 -25.77
CA SER A 188 12.44 10.34 -24.55
C SER A 188 11.54 10.39 -23.31
N ALA A 189 10.35 11.00 -23.44
CA ALA A 189 9.39 11.09 -22.34
C ALA A 189 8.81 9.73 -21.92
N ILE A 190 8.56 8.83 -22.87
CA ILE A 190 8.11 7.46 -22.58
C ILE A 190 9.23 6.64 -21.95
N ASP A 191 10.48 6.80 -22.38
CA ASP A 191 11.63 6.13 -21.74
C ASP A 191 11.78 6.60 -20.29
N ILE A 192 11.60 7.89 -20.01
CA ILE A 192 11.58 8.44 -18.65
C ILE A 192 10.40 7.88 -17.85
N PHE A 193 9.21 7.79 -18.44
CA PHE A 193 8.03 7.19 -17.80
C PHE A 193 8.31 5.75 -17.37
N VAL A 194 8.76 4.91 -18.32
CA VAL A 194 9.09 3.50 -18.08
C VAL A 194 10.19 3.34 -17.04
N THR A 195 11.26 4.14 -17.13
CA THR A 195 12.36 4.07 -16.16
C THR A 195 11.89 4.48 -14.76
N THR A 196 11.05 5.52 -14.67
CA THR A 196 10.50 5.98 -13.39
C THR A 196 9.59 4.93 -12.76
N LEU A 197 8.78 4.21 -13.54
CA LEU A 197 7.96 3.10 -13.04
C LEU A 197 8.81 1.93 -12.55
N ASN A 198 9.84 1.53 -13.31
CA ASN A 198 10.76 0.44 -12.92
C ASN A 198 11.53 0.74 -11.63
N ASP A 199 11.76 2.02 -11.31
CA ASP A 199 12.39 2.43 -10.05
C ASP A 199 11.44 2.35 -8.85
N THR A 200 10.16 2.06 -9.07
CA THR A 200 9.13 1.99 -8.02
C THR A 200 8.81 0.54 -7.65
N SER A 201 8.36 0.32 -6.43
CA SER A 201 8.11 -1.03 -5.88
C SER A 201 6.70 -1.56 -6.17
N VAL A 202 6.09 -1.12 -7.27
CA VAL A 202 4.69 -1.39 -7.61
C VAL A 202 4.66 -2.35 -8.81
N ASP A 203 3.70 -3.27 -8.84
CA ASP A 203 3.50 -4.19 -9.97
C ASP A 203 2.55 -3.57 -11.00
N GLU A 204 3.08 -2.67 -11.84
CA GLU A 204 2.34 -2.11 -12.97
C GLU A 204 2.41 -2.97 -14.23
N GLN A 205 1.29 -3.05 -14.95
CA GLN A 205 1.30 -3.49 -16.34
C GLN A 205 1.05 -2.29 -17.25
N VAL A 206 1.89 -2.14 -18.27
CA VAL A 206 1.76 -1.06 -19.24
C VAL A 206 1.44 -1.63 -20.61
N GLY A 207 0.45 -1.04 -21.28
CA GLY A 207 0.11 -1.29 -22.67
C GLY A 207 0.40 -0.06 -23.52
N LEU A 208 0.59 -0.27 -24.82
CA LEU A 208 0.84 0.79 -25.79
C LEU A 208 -0.10 0.63 -26.99
N ALA A 209 -0.91 1.65 -27.24
CA ALA A 209 -1.63 1.83 -28.49
C ALA A 209 -1.13 3.10 -29.18
N SER A 210 -1.06 3.06 -30.51
CA SER A 210 -0.74 4.24 -31.31
C SER A 210 -1.78 4.48 -32.38
N TYR A 211 -1.91 5.74 -32.80
CA TYR A 211 -2.89 6.11 -33.81
C TYR A 211 -2.42 7.22 -34.75
N ASN A 212 -2.98 7.16 -35.95
CA ASN A 212 -2.95 8.19 -36.96
C ASN A 212 -4.33 8.27 -37.63
N ASP A 213 -4.47 7.94 -38.93
CA ASP A 213 -5.76 7.66 -39.56
C ASP A 213 -6.30 6.26 -39.20
N ARG A 214 -5.46 5.37 -38.65
CA ARG A 214 -5.82 4.07 -38.08
C ARG A 214 -5.31 3.98 -36.64
N ALA A 215 -5.68 2.94 -35.91
CA ALA A 215 -5.10 2.66 -34.60
C ALA A 215 -4.54 1.23 -34.58
N THR A 216 -3.49 1.04 -33.79
CA THR A 216 -2.81 -0.24 -33.60
C THR A 216 -2.61 -0.50 -32.12
N GLU A 217 -2.78 -1.76 -31.72
CA GLU A 217 -2.46 -2.25 -30.38
C GLU A 217 -1.01 -2.74 -30.41
N ASP A 218 -0.06 -1.82 -30.21
CA ASP A 218 1.36 -2.10 -30.46
C ASP A 218 1.95 -3.03 -29.39
N VAL A 219 1.53 -2.88 -28.13
CA VAL A 219 1.94 -3.74 -27.00
C VAL A 219 0.74 -3.96 -26.09
N GLN A 220 0.41 -5.23 -25.80
CA GLN A 220 -0.60 -5.58 -24.80
C GLN A 220 -0.08 -5.29 -23.38
N LEU A 221 -0.95 -5.32 -22.37
CA LEU A 221 -0.54 -5.13 -20.97
C LEU A 221 0.57 -6.12 -20.59
N THR A 222 1.72 -5.59 -20.20
CA THR A 222 2.91 -6.37 -19.86
C THR A 222 3.65 -5.75 -18.67
N PRO A 223 4.22 -6.56 -17.77
CA PRO A 223 5.16 -6.09 -16.74
C PRO A 223 6.56 -5.81 -17.31
N ASP A 224 6.88 -6.31 -18.52
CA ASP A 224 8.15 -6.04 -19.19
C ASP A 224 8.06 -4.72 -19.97
N LEU A 225 8.35 -3.63 -19.26
CA LEU A 225 8.24 -2.27 -19.80
C LEU A 225 9.25 -1.99 -20.93
N THR A 226 10.28 -2.83 -21.12
CA THR A 226 11.23 -2.68 -22.23
C THR A 226 10.57 -2.91 -23.60
N GLN A 227 9.44 -3.62 -23.64
CA GLN A 227 8.64 -3.79 -24.86
C GLN A 227 8.01 -2.47 -25.31
N ILE A 228 7.66 -1.59 -24.35
CA ILE A 228 7.05 -0.28 -24.63
C ILE A 228 8.08 0.64 -25.29
N SER A 229 9.27 0.79 -24.72
CA SER A 229 10.35 1.61 -25.29
C SER A 229 10.80 1.06 -26.66
N SER A 230 10.90 -0.26 -26.79
CA SER A 230 11.23 -0.93 -28.05
C SER A 230 10.20 -0.63 -29.15
N ALA A 231 8.90 -0.76 -28.85
CA ALA A 231 7.83 -0.45 -29.79
C ALA A 231 7.82 1.03 -30.20
N MET A 232 8.04 1.94 -29.25
CA MET A 232 8.15 3.38 -29.52
C MET A 232 9.33 3.73 -30.44
N SER A 233 10.46 3.04 -30.31
CA SER A 233 11.68 3.32 -31.08
C SER A 233 11.53 3.12 -32.60
N VAL A 234 10.70 2.15 -33.00
CA VAL A 234 10.46 1.79 -34.41
C VAL A 234 9.16 2.36 -34.97
N MET A 235 8.39 3.10 -34.15
CA MET A 235 7.06 3.57 -34.50
C MET A 235 7.08 4.50 -35.73
N PRO A 236 6.33 4.19 -36.80
CA PRO A 236 6.28 5.01 -38.00
C PRO A 236 5.38 6.23 -37.81
N VAL A 237 5.85 7.39 -38.25
CA VAL A 237 5.10 8.66 -38.18
C VAL A 237 4.49 8.97 -39.54
N GLY A 238 3.22 9.37 -39.55
CA GLY A 238 2.54 9.82 -40.76
C GLY A 238 1.03 9.64 -40.70
N GLY A 239 0.33 10.23 -41.67
CA GLY A 239 -1.13 10.17 -41.77
C GLY A 239 -1.84 11.30 -41.02
N TRP A 240 -3.16 11.13 -40.86
CA TRP A 240 -4.06 12.08 -40.19
C TRP A 240 -4.18 11.78 -38.69
N THR A 241 -5.08 12.47 -37.97
CA THR A 241 -5.19 12.39 -36.50
C THR A 241 -6.59 11.94 -36.08
N SER A 242 -6.70 10.70 -35.61
CA SER A 242 -7.95 10.07 -35.19
C SER A 242 -7.93 9.63 -33.72
N ILE A 243 -7.97 10.62 -32.81
CA ILE A 243 -7.92 10.41 -31.34
C ILE A 243 -8.90 9.33 -30.86
N SER A 244 -10.15 9.34 -31.33
CA SER A 244 -11.17 8.36 -30.92
C SER A 244 -10.76 6.91 -31.23
N ARG A 245 -10.16 6.66 -32.40
CA ARG A 245 -9.67 5.32 -32.77
C ARG A 245 -8.51 4.89 -31.89
N GLY A 246 -7.63 5.83 -31.52
CA GLY A 246 -6.58 5.57 -30.55
C GLY A 246 -7.14 5.16 -29.19
N MET A 247 -8.16 5.88 -28.71
CA MET A 247 -8.86 5.54 -27.47
C MET A 247 -9.56 4.17 -27.56
N ASP A 248 -10.17 3.85 -28.70
CA ASP A 248 -10.82 2.56 -28.91
C ASP A 248 -9.80 1.39 -28.92
N ALA A 249 -8.62 1.58 -29.51
CA ALA A 249 -7.52 0.60 -29.45
C ALA A 249 -6.95 0.47 -28.04
N GLY A 250 -6.79 1.60 -27.33
CA GLY A 250 -6.39 1.58 -25.92
C GLY A 250 -7.41 0.85 -25.05
N GLN A 251 -8.70 1.01 -25.34
CA GLN A 251 -9.78 0.28 -24.67
C GLN A 251 -9.71 -1.23 -24.98
N ALA A 252 -9.39 -1.62 -26.21
CA ALA A 252 -9.22 -3.02 -26.57
C ALA A 252 -8.09 -3.70 -25.78
N ILE A 253 -6.96 -3.01 -25.60
CA ILE A 253 -5.88 -3.48 -24.71
C ILE A 253 -6.37 -3.55 -23.26
N MET A 254 -7.08 -2.51 -22.79
CA MET A 254 -7.60 -2.45 -21.43
C MET A 254 -8.65 -3.54 -21.14
N ASN A 255 -9.36 -4.05 -22.14
CA ASN A 255 -10.28 -5.18 -21.96
C ASN A 255 -9.57 -6.49 -21.59
N ASN A 256 -8.27 -6.59 -21.84
CA ASN A 256 -7.41 -7.69 -21.40
C ASN A 256 -6.80 -7.43 -20.00
N SER A 257 -7.18 -6.33 -19.34
CA SER A 257 -6.79 -6.00 -17.98
C SER A 257 -7.31 -7.02 -16.98
N ARG A 258 -6.58 -7.13 -15.87
CA ARG A 258 -6.99 -7.77 -14.63
C ARG A 258 -8.36 -7.25 -14.16
N ASP A 259 -9.08 -8.01 -13.32
CA ASP A 259 -10.42 -7.60 -12.87
C ASP A 259 -10.36 -6.22 -12.16
N SER A 260 -11.20 -5.27 -12.61
CA SER A 260 -11.36 -3.92 -12.06
C SER A 260 -11.63 -3.88 -10.55
N LYS A 261 -12.03 -5.01 -9.97
CA LYS A 261 -12.15 -5.15 -8.51
C LYS A 261 -10.80 -5.12 -7.78
N PHE A 262 -9.68 -5.35 -8.46
CA PHE A 262 -8.36 -5.44 -7.83
C PHE A 262 -7.35 -4.44 -8.40
N VAL A 263 -7.64 -3.85 -9.56
CA VAL A 263 -6.69 -3.02 -10.30
C VAL A 263 -7.30 -1.69 -10.70
N GLU A 264 -6.56 -0.62 -10.48
CA GLU A 264 -6.90 0.70 -11.03
C GLU A 264 -6.52 0.76 -12.51
N ARG A 265 -7.52 1.01 -13.36
CA ARG A 265 -7.33 1.09 -14.81
C ARG A 265 -7.19 2.54 -15.24
N THR A 266 -6.07 2.85 -15.88
CA THR A 266 -5.75 4.20 -16.32
C THR A 266 -5.39 4.23 -17.80
N MET A 267 -5.98 5.17 -18.54
CA MET A 267 -5.62 5.44 -19.93
C MET A 267 -4.99 6.84 -20.03
N ILE A 268 -3.82 6.93 -20.66
CA ILE A 268 -3.12 8.20 -20.89
C ILE A 268 -3.15 8.49 -22.38
N VAL A 269 -3.94 9.47 -22.80
CA VAL A 269 -4.11 9.83 -24.22
C VAL A 269 -3.29 11.06 -24.56
N MET A 270 -2.32 10.91 -25.45
CA MET A 270 -1.44 11.98 -25.92
C MET A 270 -1.81 12.40 -27.35
N THR A 271 -1.81 13.71 -27.63
CA THR A 271 -1.95 14.27 -28.98
C THR A 271 -1.16 15.58 -29.17
N ASP A 272 -0.66 15.84 -30.38
CA ASP A 272 0.01 17.09 -30.73
C ASP A 272 -0.77 17.96 -31.73
N GLY A 273 -1.98 17.52 -32.08
CA GLY A 273 -2.74 18.07 -33.19
C GLY A 273 -4.25 18.14 -32.94
N GLN A 274 -4.98 18.39 -34.02
CA GLN A 274 -6.43 18.50 -33.99
C GLN A 274 -7.05 17.21 -34.53
N HIS A 275 -8.03 16.68 -33.80
CA HIS A 275 -8.85 15.57 -34.27
C HIS A 275 -9.54 15.96 -35.58
N ASN A 276 -9.28 15.20 -36.65
CA ASN A 276 -9.76 15.51 -38.00
C ASN A 276 -10.38 14.30 -38.71
N ARG A 277 -10.41 13.13 -38.04
CA ARG A 277 -10.96 11.87 -38.56
C ARG A 277 -11.59 11.06 -37.43
N GLY A 278 -12.72 10.44 -37.71
CA GLY A 278 -13.40 9.54 -36.77
C GLY A 278 -14.54 10.21 -36.00
N PRO A 279 -15.22 9.46 -35.13
CA PRO A 279 -16.22 10.00 -34.21
C PRO A 279 -15.57 10.93 -33.18
N GLU A 280 -16.38 11.80 -32.59
CA GLU A 280 -15.93 12.75 -31.58
C GLU A 280 -15.31 12.02 -30.35
N PRO A 281 -14.06 12.35 -29.94
CA PRO A 281 -13.37 11.68 -28.83
C PRO A 281 -14.13 11.66 -27.50
N ARG A 282 -14.98 12.68 -27.25
CA ARG A 282 -15.83 12.75 -26.05
C ARG A 282 -16.79 11.57 -25.91
N THR A 283 -17.23 10.99 -27.04
CA THR A 283 -18.10 9.81 -27.04
C THR A 283 -17.36 8.54 -26.64
N SER A 284 -16.12 8.35 -27.14
CA SER A 284 -15.25 7.26 -26.68
C SER A 284 -14.87 7.44 -25.21
N ALA A 285 -14.58 8.66 -24.78
CA ALA A 285 -14.26 8.98 -23.39
C ALA A 285 -15.37 8.54 -22.43
N LEU A 286 -16.64 8.87 -22.75
CA LEU A 286 -17.78 8.50 -21.92
C LEU A 286 -17.94 6.98 -21.82
N ARG A 287 -17.78 6.26 -22.93
CA ARG A 287 -17.88 4.79 -22.95
C ARG A 287 -16.79 4.15 -22.09
N ILE A 288 -15.54 4.59 -22.26
CA ILE A 288 -14.37 4.08 -21.52
C ILE A 288 -14.50 4.39 -20.03
N ALA A 289 -14.96 5.60 -19.67
CA ALA A 289 -15.21 5.99 -18.28
C ALA A 289 -16.29 5.11 -17.62
N ASN A 290 -17.36 4.76 -18.34
CA ASN A 290 -18.42 3.87 -17.84
C ASN A 290 -17.94 2.44 -17.56
N GLU A 291 -16.76 2.05 -18.08
CA GLU A 291 -16.11 0.76 -17.78
C GLU A 291 -15.10 0.85 -16.62
N GLY A 292 -15.08 1.98 -15.90
CA GLY A 292 -14.22 2.19 -14.73
C GLY A 292 -12.77 2.52 -15.06
N VAL A 293 -12.51 3.09 -16.25
CA VAL A 293 -11.17 3.49 -16.68
C VAL A 293 -11.01 5.01 -16.53
N THR A 294 -10.02 5.43 -15.74
CA THR A 294 -9.66 6.85 -15.59
C THR A 294 -8.87 7.32 -16.80
N ILE A 295 -9.25 8.47 -17.39
CA ILE A 295 -8.61 8.98 -18.62
C ILE A 295 -7.84 10.26 -18.32
N HIS A 296 -6.51 10.19 -18.38
CA HIS A 296 -5.65 11.36 -18.43
C HIS A 296 -5.38 11.75 -19.87
N THR A 297 -5.23 13.06 -20.12
CA THR A 297 -4.89 13.55 -21.45
C THR A 297 -3.66 14.44 -21.42
N ILE A 298 -2.83 14.34 -22.44
CA ILE A 298 -1.63 15.15 -22.63
C ILE A 298 -1.73 15.80 -24.01
N THR A 299 -1.60 17.13 -24.05
CA THR A 299 -1.46 17.87 -25.30
C THR A 299 -0.04 18.35 -25.48
N PHE A 300 0.48 18.26 -26.70
CA PHE A 300 1.87 18.61 -26.99
C PHE A 300 1.99 19.65 -28.11
N GLY A 301 2.65 20.77 -27.80
CA GLY A 301 2.86 21.88 -28.71
C GLY A 301 1.63 22.77 -28.88
N SER A 302 1.83 23.91 -29.52
CA SER A 302 0.82 24.99 -29.64
C SER A 302 -0.35 24.69 -30.58
N GLY A 303 -0.25 23.65 -31.42
CA GLY A 303 -1.27 23.27 -32.40
C GLY A 303 -2.35 22.31 -31.88
N ALA A 304 -2.19 21.79 -30.65
CA ALA A 304 -3.08 20.80 -30.07
C ALA A 304 -4.40 21.41 -29.58
N ASP A 305 -5.49 20.63 -29.65
CA ASP A 305 -6.80 21.07 -29.17
C ASP A 305 -6.94 20.88 -27.64
N ILE A 306 -6.38 21.82 -26.88
CA ILE A 306 -6.36 21.83 -25.42
C ILE A 306 -7.78 21.75 -24.84
N THR A 307 -8.72 22.50 -25.41
CA THR A 307 -10.11 22.55 -24.92
C THR A 307 -10.77 21.18 -25.05
N ARG A 308 -10.69 20.55 -26.23
CA ARG A 308 -11.27 19.22 -26.43
C ARG A 308 -10.63 18.18 -25.50
N MET A 309 -9.30 18.19 -25.36
CA MET A 309 -8.61 17.18 -24.53
C MET A 309 -8.87 17.38 -23.03
N ARG A 310 -9.12 18.62 -22.58
CA ARG A 310 -9.57 18.89 -21.21
C ARG A 310 -10.96 18.34 -20.95
N GLU A 311 -11.89 18.49 -21.89
CA GLU A 311 -13.23 17.90 -21.80
C GLU A 311 -13.14 16.37 -21.75
N VAL A 312 -12.30 15.75 -22.58
CA VAL A 312 -12.07 14.29 -22.57
C VAL A 312 -11.55 13.81 -21.21
N ALA A 313 -10.55 14.48 -20.64
CA ALA A 313 -10.05 14.14 -19.31
C ALA A 313 -11.12 14.29 -18.23
N THR A 314 -11.92 15.37 -18.30
CA THR A 314 -13.01 15.63 -17.34
C THR A 314 -14.08 14.54 -17.41
N ILE A 315 -14.46 14.10 -18.62
CA ILE A 315 -15.41 12.99 -18.81
C ILE A 315 -14.85 11.69 -18.22
N GLY A 316 -13.56 11.42 -18.41
CA GLY A 316 -12.89 10.24 -17.86
C GLY A 316 -12.44 10.35 -16.40
N GLY A 317 -12.87 11.38 -15.66
CA GLY A 317 -12.50 11.57 -14.25
C GLY A 317 -11.00 11.82 -14.01
N GLY A 318 -10.22 12.10 -15.05
CA GLY A 318 -8.78 12.29 -14.97
C GLY A 318 -8.36 13.76 -15.12
N LYS A 319 -7.03 13.94 -15.23
CA LYS A 319 -6.38 15.25 -15.36
C LYS A 319 -5.89 15.48 -16.78
N HIS A 320 -5.96 16.74 -17.19
CA HIS A 320 -5.38 17.20 -18.45
C HIS A 320 -4.05 17.92 -18.20
N TYR A 321 -3.05 17.59 -19.02
CA TYR A 321 -1.73 18.20 -19.02
C TYR A 321 -1.43 18.82 -20.39
N HIS A 322 -0.65 19.90 -20.38
CA HIS A 322 -0.18 20.56 -21.59
C HIS A 322 1.34 20.73 -21.53
N ALA A 323 2.02 20.26 -22.57
CA ALA A 323 3.46 20.41 -22.77
C ALA A 323 3.70 21.34 -23.96
N ALA A 324 4.33 22.49 -23.75
CA ALA A 324 4.76 23.39 -24.82
C ALA A 324 6.08 22.94 -25.46
N SER A 325 6.91 22.18 -24.72
CA SER A 325 8.24 21.71 -25.14
C SER A 325 8.47 20.23 -24.80
N GLY A 326 9.51 19.64 -25.38
CA GLY A 326 9.88 18.25 -25.07
C GLY A 326 10.26 18.05 -23.61
N GLU A 327 10.98 19.01 -23.01
CA GLU A 327 11.35 18.98 -21.59
C GLU A 327 10.12 19.00 -20.67
N GLU A 328 9.10 19.80 -21.02
CA GLU A 328 7.83 19.80 -20.28
C GLU A 328 7.08 18.48 -20.44
N LEU A 329 7.14 17.86 -21.62
CA LEU A 329 6.54 16.55 -21.87
C LEU A 329 7.19 15.47 -20.99
N GLU A 330 8.52 15.45 -20.92
CA GLU A 330 9.28 14.56 -20.03
C GLU A 330 8.91 14.77 -18.57
N ARG A 331 8.81 16.03 -18.13
CA ARG A 331 8.39 16.37 -16.76
C ARG A 331 6.98 15.88 -16.46
N ILE A 332 6.03 16.05 -17.38
CA ILE A 332 4.65 15.59 -17.21
C ILE A 332 4.58 14.06 -17.13
N TYR A 333 5.27 13.34 -18.01
CA TYR A 333 5.28 11.87 -17.93
C TYR A 333 5.95 11.38 -16.65
N ARG A 334 7.04 12.02 -16.20
CA ARG A 334 7.63 11.73 -14.89
C ARG A 334 6.67 12.02 -13.74
N GLU A 335 5.97 13.16 -13.76
CA GLU A 335 4.97 13.53 -12.76
C GLU A 335 3.85 12.50 -12.73
N ILE A 336 3.33 12.07 -13.89
CA ILE A 336 2.30 11.03 -13.96
C ILE A 336 2.83 9.72 -13.40
N ALA A 337 4.01 9.23 -13.83
CA ALA A 337 4.62 8.03 -13.29
C ALA A 337 4.76 8.10 -11.76
N LEU A 338 5.30 9.21 -11.23
CA LEU A 338 5.41 9.40 -9.79
C LEU A 338 4.05 9.43 -9.12
N THR A 339 3.04 10.15 -9.63
CA THR A 339 1.70 10.15 -9.01
C THR A 339 1.02 8.79 -9.05
N LEU A 340 1.31 7.98 -10.08
CA LEU A 340 0.89 6.59 -10.14
C LEU A 340 1.64 5.73 -9.12
N SER A 341 2.84 6.10 -8.68
CA SER A 341 3.63 5.36 -7.70
C SER A 341 3.56 5.91 -6.26
N THR A 342 3.30 7.21 -6.05
CA THR A 342 3.40 7.90 -4.75
C THR A 342 2.15 7.82 -3.87
N MET A 343 1.09 7.14 -4.30
CA MET A 343 -0.03 6.80 -3.40
C MET A 343 0.34 5.73 -2.33
N MET A 344 1.63 5.42 -2.12
CA MET A 344 2.12 4.63 -0.98
C MET A 344 3.51 5.10 -0.55
N THR A 345 3.66 5.61 0.67
CA THR A 345 4.77 5.27 1.59
C THR A 345 4.53 5.91 2.97
N GLN A 346 4.01 5.13 3.92
CA GLN A 346 4.53 5.07 5.31
C GLN A 346 3.90 3.94 6.14
#